data_AF-A0A8D1E827-F1
#
_entry.id   AF-A0A8D1E827-F1
#
_cell.length_a   1.000
_cell.length_b   1.000
_cell.length_c   1.000
_cell.angle_alpha   90.00
_cell.angle_beta   90.00
_cell.angle_gamma   90.00
#
_symmetry.space_group_name_H-M   'P 1'
#
loop_
_entity.id
_entity.type
_entity.pdbx_description
1 polymer ?
#
loop_
_entity_poly.entity_id
_entity_poly.type
_entity_poly.pdbx_seq_one_letter_code
_entity_poly.pdbx_strand_id
1 'polypeptide(L)'
;MASWEVPSSRGGFLSLLVWLPVLWLLVLRSWLSENRAGRDGLGWAGLLESGLTVGVLSGGGGGEAGQGAGASPPVTFLLIQGACGHQILGIVNGVPAPERKWPWQVTLQLGSKHKCGGSIIAPRWVLTAAHCVIGFRALEVKLGTTYLYSECESAVVVPVEDIISHENYHGNAFSNDIALLHLAFSVNYSSYIQPVCLPEKGVGMQPGTQCWATGWGRMIEFGEPGWPPYLQEIEQIILPLKKCDDMAQKAANISQNLVQKGMVCGYNKNKGDSGGPLVCEFHDSWVQVGIVSWGVRCGLKEVPAVYTDVSFYKDWIIARMSQASPLDSVGFFILLLCLVLPLGILGTPGYPGLGPSCFSVSH
;
A
#
# COMPACT_ATOMS: atom_id res chain seq x y z
N MET A 1 73.64 -21.90 -39.89
CA MET A 1 73.98 -22.37 -38.53
C MET A 1 72.68 -22.54 -37.77
N ALA A 2 72.42 -23.77 -37.33
CA ALA A 2 71.22 -24.16 -36.62
C ALA A 2 71.26 -23.66 -35.16
N SER A 3 70.09 -23.39 -34.58
CA SER A 3 69.69 -24.01 -33.31
C SER A 3 68.17 -23.88 -33.14
N TRP A 4 67.58 -25.00 -32.74
CA TRP A 4 66.17 -25.24 -32.46
C TRP A 4 65.93 -25.14 -30.96
N GLU A 5 64.85 -24.50 -30.53
CA GLU A 5 64.14 -24.85 -29.29
C GLU A 5 62.63 -24.55 -29.39
N VAL A 6 61.83 -25.51 -28.94
CA VAL A 6 60.36 -25.57 -28.70
C VAL A 6 60.21 -26.53 -27.49
N PRO A 7 59.15 -26.53 -26.62
CA PRO A 7 57.97 -25.68 -26.39
C PRO A 7 57.77 -25.25 -24.90
N SER A 8 56.65 -24.57 -24.55
CA SER A 8 55.67 -25.07 -23.54
C SER A 8 54.59 -24.06 -23.15
N SER A 9 53.35 -24.55 -23.18
CA SER A 9 52.07 -23.92 -22.86
C SER A 9 51.78 -23.72 -21.37
N ARG A 10 51.25 -22.55 -21.01
CA ARG A 10 50.25 -22.34 -19.95
C ARG A 10 49.34 -21.19 -20.42
N GLY A 11 48.03 -21.30 -20.62
CA GLY A 11 47.06 -22.22 -20.02
C GLY A 11 46.10 -21.44 -19.13
N GLY A 12 45.13 -20.77 -19.76
CA GLY A 12 43.78 -20.46 -19.28
C GLY A 12 43.54 -19.93 -17.86
N PHE A 13 43.30 -18.61 -17.73
CA PHE A 13 42.51 -18.05 -16.62
C PHE A 13 41.59 -16.88 -16.99
N LEU A 14 41.44 -16.55 -18.28
CA LEU A 14 40.63 -15.40 -18.74
C LEU A 14 39.33 -15.79 -19.46
N SER A 15 39.00 -17.08 -19.56
CA SER A 15 37.82 -17.56 -20.31
C SER A 15 36.56 -17.79 -19.48
N LEU A 16 36.54 -17.58 -18.16
CA LEU A 16 35.35 -17.85 -17.33
C LEU A 16 34.46 -16.62 -17.07
N LEU A 17 34.97 -15.40 -17.25
CA LEU A 17 34.21 -14.17 -17.01
C LEU A 17 33.31 -13.75 -18.18
N VAL A 18 33.46 -14.36 -19.36
CA VAL A 18 32.67 -14.02 -20.56
C VAL A 18 31.44 -14.92 -20.73
N TRP A 19 31.37 -16.07 -20.06
CA TRP A 19 30.27 -17.03 -20.22
C TRP A 19 29.14 -16.87 -19.20
N LEU A 20 29.39 -16.24 -18.05
CA LEU A 20 28.39 -16.00 -17.02
C LEU A 20 27.20 -15.12 -17.50
N PRO A 21 27.40 -14.03 -18.27
CA PRO A 21 26.28 -13.25 -18.80
C PRO A 21 25.46 -14.02 -19.85
N VAL A 22 26.10 -14.87 -20.64
CA VAL A 22 25.46 -15.66 -21.69
C VAL A 22 24.59 -16.77 -21.10
N LEU A 23 25.08 -17.45 -20.05
CA LEU A 23 24.30 -18.43 -19.32
C LEU A 23 23.09 -17.79 -18.62
N TRP A 24 23.26 -16.58 -18.07
CA TRP A 24 22.18 -15.82 -17.44
C TRP A 24 21.08 -15.42 -18.43
N LEU A 25 21.44 -14.99 -19.65
CA LEU A 25 20.48 -14.67 -20.71
C LEU A 25 19.71 -15.91 -21.22
N LEU A 26 20.34 -17.08 -21.22
CA LEU A 26 19.69 -18.34 -21.62
C LEU A 26 18.70 -18.84 -20.56
N VAL A 27 19.07 -18.73 -19.27
CA VAL A 27 18.16 -19.05 -18.15
C VAL A 27 16.97 -18.09 -18.11
N LEU A 28 17.21 -16.78 -18.31
CA LEU A 28 16.13 -15.78 -18.36
C LEU A 28 15.15 -16.04 -19.51
N ARG A 29 15.65 -16.50 -20.67
CA ARG A 29 14.80 -16.89 -21.82
C ARG A 29 13.98 -18.15 -21.55
N SER A 30 14.54 -19.17 -20.88
CA SER A 30 13.79 -20.38 -20.52
C SER A 30 12.65 -20.06 -19.56
N TRP A 31 12.95 -19.28 -18.52
CA TRP A 31 12.00 -18.85 -17.50
C TRP A 31 10.86 -17.99 -18.07
N LEU A 32 11.17 -17.07 -19.00
CA LEU A 32 10.14 -16.28 -19.70
C LEU A 32 9.27 -17.12 -20.65
N SER A 33 9.77 -18.26 -21.14
CA SER A 33 8.99 -19.16 -22.00
C SER A 33 8.07 -20.09 -21.20
N GLU A 34 8.49 -20.54 -20.01
CA GLU A 34 7.69 -21.39 -19.12
C GLU A 34 6.56 -20.61 -18.44
N ASN A 35 6.78 -19.34 -18.09
CA ASN A 35 5.74 -18.50 -17.48
C ASN A 35 4.68 -17.96 -18.46
N ARG A 36 4.86 -18.17 -19.78
CA ARG A 36 3.83 -17.89 -20.79
C ARG A 36 2.90 -19.09 -21.04
N ALA A 37 3.24 -20.28 -20.54
CA ALA A 37 2.48 -21.52 -20.73
C ALA A 37 1.70 -22.00 -19.49
N GLY A 38 1.92 -21.41 -18.30
CA GLY A 38 1.25 -21.78 -17.06
C GLY A 38 -0.02 -20.97 -16.76
N ARG A 39 -0.99 -20.96 -17.67
CA ARG A 39 -2.35 -20.48 -17.41
C ARG A 39 -3.31 -21.60 -17.76
N ASP A 40 -3.42 -22.60 -16.87
CA ASP A 40 -4.56 -23.53 -16.76
C ASP A 40 -4.39 -24.45 -15.53
N GLY A 41 -5.40 -24.49 -14.65
CA GLY A 41 -5.87 -25.73 -14.00
C GLY A 41 -5.16 -26.31 -12.75
N LEU A 42 -5.87 -26.17 -11.61
CA LEU A 42 -6.07 -27.17 -10.53
C LEU A 42 -4.93 -27.49 -9.54
N GLY A 43 -5.33 -27.55 -8.27
CA GLY A 43 -4.47 -27.48 -7.09
C GLY A 43 -4.04 -28.80 -6.48
N TRP A 44 -3.21 -28.70 -5.45
CA TRP A 44 -2.85 -29.79 -4.56
C TRP A 44 -2.71 -29.32 -3.12
N ALA A 45 -3.35 -30.08 -2.25
CA ALA A 45 -3.20 -30.08 -0.81
C ALA A 45 -1.94 -30.88 -0.42
N GLY A 46 -1.42 -30.58 0.78
CA GLY A 46 -0.61 -31.50 1.58
C GLY A 46 0.89 -31.22 1.56
N LEU A 47 1.40 -30.68 2.68
CA LEU A 47 2.48 -31.27 3.47
C LEU A 47 2.83 -30.32 4.64
N LEU A 48 2.26 -30.63 5.80
CA LEU A 48 2.80 -30.32 7.12
C LEU A 48 3.74 -31.47 7.49
N GLU A 49 4.97 -31.19 7.90
CA GLU A 49 5.53 -31.60 9.20
C GLU A 49 7.03 -31.32 9.31
N SER A 50 7.48 -31.21 10.57
CA SER A 50 8.81 -30.90 11.13
C SER A 50 9.06 -29.39 11.33
N GLY A 51 9.25 -28.87 12.54
CA GLY A 51 9.51 -29.49 13.84
C GLY A 51 10.51 -28.59 14.56
N LEU A 52 10.04 -27.70 15.43
CA LEU A 52 10.91 -26.90 16.30
C LEU A 52 10.24 -26.75 17.67
N THR A 53 10.72 -27.55 18.61
CA THR A 53 10.40 -27.52 20.04
C THR A 53 11.11 -26.34 20.71
N VAL A 54 10.37 -25.52 21.45
CA VAL A 54 10.94 -24.61 22.46
C VAL A 54 10.26 -24.89 23.79
N GLY A 55 11.07 -25.21 24.80
CA GLY A 55 10.63 -25.67 26.12
C GLY A 55 9.98 -24.57 26.96
N VAL A 56 8.95 -24.97 27.70
CA VAL A 56 8.29 -24.17 28.74
C VAL A 56 8.80 -24.64 30.10
N LEU A 57 9.37 -23.73 30.88
CA LEU A 57 9.62 -23.94 32.31
C LEU A 57 8.30 -23.80 33.08
N SER A 58 7.88 -24.89 33.73
CA SER A 58 6.71 -24.95 34.59
C SER A 58 7.08 -24.51 36.01
N GLY A 59 6.34 -23.54 36.56
CA GLY A 59 6.28 -23.24 37.99
C GLY A 59 4.84 -23.42 38.46
N GLY A 60 4.61 -24.35 39.39
CA GLY A 60 3.29 -24.78 39.84
C GLY A 60 2.78 -24.10 41.12
N GLY A 61 1.46 -24.21 41.31
CA GLY A 61 0.63 -23.82 42.45
C GLY A 61 -0.69 -23.22 41.92
N GLY A 62 -1.82 -23.92 41.80
CA GLY A 62 -2.63 -24.59 42.84
C GLY A 62 -3.49 -23.53 43.56
N GLY A 63 -4.82 -23.46 43.49
CA GLY A 63 -5.88 -24.15 42.75
C GLY A 63 -7.20 -23.36 42.92
N GLU A 64 -8.30 -23.95 42.42
CA GLU A 64 -9.73 -23.67 42.64
C GLU A 64 -10.57 -23.34 41.39
N ALA A 65 -11.70 -24.02 41.33
CA ALA A 65 -12.59 -24.19 40.20
C ALA A 65 -13.61 -23.06 40.07
N GLY A 66 -13.86 -22.62 38.84
CA GLY A 66 -14.96 -21.73 38.47
C GLY A 66 -15.31 -21.89 37.00
N GLN A 67 -16.59 -22.18 36.73
CA GLN A 67 -17.17 -22.38 35.40
C GLN A 67 -17.17 -21.08 34.57
N GLY A 68 -16.94 -21.17 33.26
CA GLY A 68 -17.34 -20.10 32.33
C GLY A 68 -16.51 -19.97 31.05
N ALA A 69 -17.23 -20.08 29.92
CA ALA A 69 -16.93 -19.54 28.59
C ALA A 69 -15.69 -20.05 27.81
N GLY A 70 -15.95 -20.60 26.61
CA GLY A 70 -14.92 -20.96 25.64
C GLY A 70 -14.13 -19.74 25.19
N ALA A 71 -12.84 -19.73 25.54
CA ALA A 71 -11.89 -18.74 25.07
C ALA A 71 -11.33 -19.17 23.71
N SER A 72 -11.59 -18.34 22.70
CA SER A 72 -10.90 -18.35 21.40
C SER A 72 -9.39 -18.19 21.61
N PRO A 73 -8.53 -18.80 20.77
CA PRO A 73 -7.09 -18.61 20.91
C PRO A 73 -6.71 -17.15 20.65
N PRO A 74 -5.64 -16.63 21.28
CA PRO A 74 -5.23 -15.24 21.10
C PRO A 74 -4.76 -15.04 19.67
N VAL A 75 -5.45 -14.16 18.95
CA VAL A 75 -4.98 -13.61 17.67
C VAL A 75 -3.64 -12.96 17.94
N THR A 76 -2.57 -13.61 17.51
CA THR A 76 -1.21 -13.09 17.65
C THR A 76 -1.05 -11.97 16.64
N PHE A 77 -1.26 -10.73 17.10
CA PHE A 77 -0.93 -9.53 16.34
C PHE A 77 0.58 -9.49 16.13
N LEU A 78 1.03 -9.81 14.92
CA LEU A 78 2.38 -9.47 14.49
C LEU A 78 2.39 -7.96 14.18
N LEU A 79 2.60 -7.14 15.22
CA LEU A 79 2.76 -5.70 15.10
C LEU A 79 4.11 -5.38 14.45
N ILE A 80 4.10 -5.22 13.13
CA ILE A 80 4.96 -4.24 12.47
C ILE A 80 4.07 -3.38 11.58
N GLN A 81 3.23 -2.55 12.21
CA GLN A 81 2.53 -1.46 11.55
C GLN A 81 2.80 -0.20 12.37
N GLY A 82 3.41 0.80 11.74
CA GLY A 82 3.48 2.14 12.35
C GLY A 82 2.06 2.60 12.70
N ALA A 83 1.91 3.30 13.83
CA ALA A 83 0.62 3.84 14.25
C ALA A 83 -0.03 4.67 13.12
N CYS A 84 -1.32 4.48 12.89
CA CYS A 84 -2.12 5.18 11.88
C CYS A 84 -3.32 5.88 12.54
N GLY A 85 -3.98 6.78 11.81
CA GLY A 85 -5.27 7.35 12.22
C GLY A 85 -5.19 8.26 13.44
N HIS A 86 -4.01 8.76 13.80
CA HIS A 86 -3.84 9.61 14.97
C HIS A 86 -4.01 11.09 14.59
N GLN A 87 -4.92 11.79 15.29
CA GLN A 87 -5.05 13.25 15.22
C GLN A 87 -4.30 13.90 16.38
N ILE A 88 -3.66 15.05 16.13
CA ILE A 88 -2.90 15.76 17.16
C ILE A 88 -3.73 16.88 17.82
N LEU A 89 -4.85 17.32 17.21
CA LEU A 89 -5.75 18.35 17.75
C LEU A 89 -7.22 18.05 17.47
N GLY A 90 -8.07 18.27 18.49
CA GLY A 90 -9.52 18.04 18.45
C GLY A 90 -10.36 19.10 17.72
N ILE A 91 -11.63 18.77 17.46
CA ILE A 91 -12.58 19.48 16.59
C ILE A 91 -13.20 20.73 17.25
N VAL A 92 -13.33 21.83 16.49
CA VAL A 92 -14.29 22.92 16.77
C VAL A 92 -15.05 23.31 15.48
N ASN A 93 -16.35 22.99 15.43
CA ASN A 93 -17.43 23.64 14.66
C ASN A 93 -17.18 24.22 13.25
N GLY A 94 -16.84 23.40 12.26
CA GLY A 94 -17.16 23.68 10.83
C GLY A 94 -16.53 24.94 10.21
N VAL A 95 -15.33 25.29 10.66
CA VAL A 95 -14.46 26.38 10.16
C VAL A 95 -13.28 25.76 9.38
N PRO A 96 -12.40 26.53 8.71
CA PRO A 96 -11.18 25.98 8.12
C PRO A 96 -10.51 24.98 9.06
N ALA A 97 -10.16 23.80 8.52
CA ALA A 97 -9.65 22.73 9.34
C ALA A 97 -8.41 23.21 10.10
N PRO A 98 -8.37 23.06 11.44
CA PRO A 98 -7.18 23.38 12.22
C PRO A 98 -5.96 22.68 11.64
N GLU A 99 -4.81 23.35 11.69
CA GLU A 99 -3.55 22.70 11.34
C GLU A 99 -3.39 21.39 12.12
N ARG A 100 -2.85 20.37 11.44
CA ARG A 100 -2.56 19.02 12.01
C ARG A 100 -3.79 18.18 12.38
N LYS A 101 -5.01 18.64 12.11
CA LYS A 101 -6.22 17.86 12.38
C LYS A 101 -6.38 16.67 11.44
N TRP A 102 -6.08 16.85 10.15
CA TRP A 102 -6.22 15.81 9.12
C TRP A 102 -4.86 15.52 8.46
N PRO A 103 -3.89 14.97 9.22
CA PRO A 103 -2.50 14.86 8.78
C PRO A 103 -2.28 13.87 7.63
N TRP A 104 -3.30 13.07 7.29
CA TRP A 104 -3.28 12.20 6.12
C TRP A 104 -3.72 12.87 4.83
N GLN A 105 -4.37 14.03 4.90
CA GLN A 105 -4.91 14.71 3.73
C GLN A 105 -3.78 15.09 2.77
N VAL A 106 -3.96 14.77 1.49
CA VAL A 106 -3.06 15.22 0.42
C VAL A 106 -3.82 15.95 -0.68
N THR A 107 -3.11 16.77 -1.44
CA THR A 107 -3.56 17.28 -2.73
C THR A 107 -2.78 16.62 -3.85
N LEU A 108 -3.51 16.11 -4.84
CA LEU A 108 -2.97 15.72 -6.14
C LEU A 108 -2.85 16.98 -6.98
N GLN A 109 -1.67 17.18 -7.57
CA GLN A 109 -1.33 18.35 -8.35
C GLN A 109 -0.93 17.98 -9.77
N LEU A 110 -1.35 18.82 -10.72
CA LEU A 110 -0.91 18.79 -12.10
C LEU A 110 -0.22 20.13 -12.41
N GLY A 111 1.11 20.12 -12.53
CA GLY A 111 1.89 21.35 -12.68
C GLY A 111 1.64 22.34 -11.54
N SER A 112 1.77 21.86 -10.29
CA SER A 112 1.54 22.63 -9.05
C SER A 112 0.11 23.13 -8.82
N LYS A 113 -0.85 22.80 -9.69
CA LYS A 113 -2.27 23.16 -9.53
C LYS A 113 -3.05 22.03 -8.89
N HIS A 114 -3.80 22.34 -7.85
CA HIS A 114 -4.74 21.42 -7.23
C HIS A 114 -5.74 20.86 -8.25
N LYS A 115 -5.92 19.54 -8.23
CA LYS A 115 -6.84 18.81 -9.10
C LYS A 115 -7.85 17.97 -8.30
N CYS A 116 -7.35 17.21 -7.34
CA CYS A 116 -8.11 16.29 -6.51
C CYS A 116 -7.45 16.15 -5.13
N GLY A 117 -8.19 15.57 -4.19
CA GLY A 117 -7.68 15.09 -2.92
C GLY A 117 -7.21 13.64 -2.96
N GLY A 118 -6.69 13.21 -1.82
CA GLY A 118 -6.33 11.82 -1.51
C GLY A 118 -5.94 11.69 -0.04
N SER A 119 -5.46 10.52 0.33
CA SER A 119 -4.94 10.24 1.67
C SER A 119 -3.66 9.43 1.63
N ILE A 120 -2.68 9.79 2.47
CA ILE A 120 -1.51 8.93 2.70
C ILE A 120 -1.93 7.73 3.57
N ILE A 121 -1.65 6.52 3.10
CA ILE A 121 -2.02 5.25 3.77
C ILE A 121 -0.80 4.42 4.18
N ALA A 122 0.37 4.70 3.59
CA ALA A 122 1.68 4.19 3.98
C ALA A 122 2.77 5.15 3.45
N PRO A 123 4.07 5.03 3.83
CA PRO A 123 5.08 6.07 3.57
C PRO A 123 5.27 6.45 2.09
N ARG A 124 4.96 5.52 1.17
CA ARG A 124 5.02 5.73 -0.29
C ARG A 124 3.69 5.54 -1.01
N TRP A 125 2.57 5.48 -0.27
CA TRP A 125 1.29 5.07 -0.82
C TRP A 125 0.19 6.06 -0.50
N VAL A 126 -0.45 6.56 -1.56
CA VAL A 126 -1.62 7.43 -1.49
C VAL A 126 -2.83 6.71 -2.07
N LEU A 127 -3.96 6.81 -1.39
CA LEU A 127 -5.26 6.34 -1.86
C LEU A 127 -6.07 7.51 -2.41
N THR A 128 -6.70 7.32 -3.57
CA THR A 128 -7.53 8.32 -4.25
C THR A 128 -8.57 7.66 -5.17
N ALA A 129 -9.36 8.45 -5.88
CA ALA A 129 -10.32 7.97 -6.87
C ALA A 129 -9.67 7.74 -8.24
N ALA A 130 -10.15 6.74 -9.00
CA ALA A 130 -9.64 6.45 -10.34
C ALA A 130 -9.94 7.58 -11.33
N HIS A 131 -11.09 8.24 -11.21
CA HIS A 131 -11.47 9.38 -12.07
C HIS A 131 -10.51 10.58 -11.92
N CYS A 132 -9.80 10.67 -10.79
CA CYS A 132 -8.82 11.73 -10.55
C CYS A 132 -7.53 11.52 -11.35
N VAL A 133 -7.22 10.30 -11.77
CA VAL A 133 -5.90 9.93 -12.30
C VAL A 133 -5.95 9.32 -13.71
N ILE A 134 -7.13 8.91 -14.17
CA ILE A 134 -7.30 8.37 -15.53
C ILE A 134 -6.83 9.38 -16.59
N GLY A 135 -5.99 8.92 -17.52
CA GLY A 135 -5.44 9.74 -18.60
C GLY A 135 -4.24 10.61 -18.24
N PHE A 136 -3.78 10.61 -16.99
CA PHE A 136 -2.60 11.34 -16.55
C PHE A 136 -1.37 10.42 -16.44
N ARG A 137 -0.19 10.98 -16.74
CA ARG A 137 1.11 10.28 -16.66
C ARG A 137 2.09 10.91 -15.69
N ALA A 138 1.86 12.15 -15.31
CA ALA A 138 2.71 12.89 -14.39
C ALA A 138 1.81 13.65 -13.42
N LEU A 139 1.92 13.29 -12.14
CA LEU A 139 1.22 13.92 -11.03
C LEU A 139 2.22 14.13 -9.90
N GLU A 140 1.94 15.12 -9.06
CA GLU A 140 2.66 15.36 -7.82
C GLU A 140 1.67 15.27 -6.67
N VAL A 141 2.13 14.82 -5.51
CA VAL A 141 1.37 14.83 -4.28
C VAL A 141 2.00 15.83 -3.33
N LYS A 142 1.21 16.82 -2.89
CA LYS A 142 1.60 17.73 -1.80
C LYS A 142 0.84 17.36 -0.52
N LEU A 143 1.57 17.30 0.59
CA LEU A 143 1.05 16.93 1.91
C LEU A 143 1.75 17.71 3.02
N GLY A 144 1.22 17.65 4.25
CA GLY A 144 1.77 18.41 5.38
C GLY A 144 1.38 19.89 5.42
N THR A 145 0.31 20.28 4.72
CA THR A 145 -0.21 21.65 4.70
C THR A 145 -1.72 21.69 4.67
N THR A 146 -2.31 22.75 5.22
CA THR A 146 -3.73 23.10 5.05
C THR A 146 -3.95 24.15 3.97
N TYR A 147 -2.90 24.75 3.41
CA TYR A 147 -3.00 25.85 2.44
C TYR A 147 -2.48 25.46 1.05
N LEU A 148 -3.29 25.71 0.02
CA LEU A 148 -2.98 25.27 -1.34
C LEU A 148 -1.78 25.98 -1.96
N TYR A 149 -1.72 27.30 -1.84
CA TYR A 149 -0.90 28.15 -2.73
C TYR A 149 0.48 28.55 -2.18
N SER A 150 0.77 28.31 -0.90
CA SER A 150 2.05 28.69 -0.29
C SER A 150 2.96 27.49 -0.10
N GLU A 151 4.26 27.76 -0.10
CA GLU A 151 5.29 26.84 0.38
C GLU A 151 5.36 26.98 1.91
N CYS A 152 4.64 26.12 2.63
CA CYS A 152 4.82 25.98 4.07
C CYS A 152 6.08 25.16 4.33
N GLU A 153 6.82 25.46 5.39
CA GLU A 153 8.00 24.67 5.80
C GLU A 153 7.66 23.20 6.10
N SER A 154 6.43 22.93 6.56
CA SER A 154 5.92 21.58 6.81
C SER A 154 5.45 20.84 5.55
N ALA A 155 5.32 21.53 4.41
CA ALA A 155 4.79 20.95 3.19
C ALA A 155 5.87 20.16 2.45
N VAL A 156 5.49 18.96 2.02
CA VAL A 156 6.34 18.11 1.16
C VAL A 156 5.61 17.92 -0.16
N VAL A 157 6.33 18.04 -1.27
CA VAL A 157 5.85 17.72 -2.62
C VAL A 157 6.63 16.52 -3.13
N VAL A 158 5.94 15.47 -3.54
CA VAL A 158 6.54 14.22 -4.01
C VAL A 158 5.98 13.84 -5.39
N PRO A 159 6.82 13.61 -6.40
CA PRO A 159 6.37 13.06 -7.67
C PRO A 159 5.75 11.67 -7.52
N VAL A 160 4.74 11.38 -8.34
CA VAL A 160 4.16 10.04 -8.45
C VAL A 160 4.98 9.21 -9.43
N GLU A 161 5.49 8.07 -8.95
CA GLU A 161 6.24 7.10 -9.77
C GLU A 161 5.31 6.19 -10.55
N ASP A 162 4.23 5.70 -9.92
CA ASP A 162 3.26 4.82 -10.57
C ASP A 162 1.81 5.16 -10.18
N ILE A 163 0.90 5.00 -11.14
CA ILE A 163 -0.54 5.24 -11.01
C ILE A 163 -1.26 3.92 -11.28
N ILE A 164 -1.90 3.38 -10.25
CA ILE A 164 -2.52 2.07 -10.28
C ILE A 164 -4.03 2.25 -10.08
N SER A 165 -4.76 2.37 -11.18
CA SER A 165 -6.24 2.36 -11.16
C SER A 165 -6.78 0.93 -11.12
N HIS A 166 -7.96 0.76 -10.51
CA HIS A 166 -8.66 -0.52 -10.55
C HIS A 166 -8.93 -0.96 -12.00
N GLU A 167 -8.67 -2.24 -12.30
CA GLU A 167 -8.63 -2.79 -13.66
C GLU A 167 -10.01 -2.78 -14.33
N ASN A 168 -11.05 -2.88 -13.52
CA ASN A 168 -12.46 -2.81 -13.94
C ASN A 168 -13.04 -1.38 -13.86
N TYR A 169 -12.20 -0.35 -13.77
CA TYR A 169 -12.64 1.03 -13.90
C TYR A 169 -12.71 1.43 -15.37
N HIS A 170 -13.90 1.81 -15.84
CA HIS A 170 -14.15 2.15 -17.26
C HIS A 170 -14.58 3.60 -17.46
N GLY A 171 -14.09 4.52 -16.62
CA GLY A 171 -14.32 5.97 -16.79
C GLY A 171 -15.69 6.47 -16.34
N ASN A 172 -16.52 5.61 -15.73
CA ASN A 172 -17.73 6.04 -15.01
C ASN A 172 -17.48 5.96 -13.50
N ALA A 173 -17.98 6.94 -12.74
CA ALA A 173 -17.85 6.95 -11.29
C ALA A 173 -18.76 5.92 -10.57
N PHE A 174 -19.60 5.21 -11.32
CA PHE A 174 -20.59 4.27 -10.77
C PHE A 174 -20.00 2.89 -10.44
N SER A 175 -18.72 2.63 -10.72
CA SER A 175 -18.07 1.37 -10.37
C SER A 175 -16.57 1.50 -10.26
N ASN A 176 -15.97 0.82 -9.28
CA ASN A 176 -14.51 0.65 -9.15
C ASN A 176 -13.70 1.96 -9.17
N ASP A 177 -14.25 3.04 -8.64
CA ASP A 177 -13.61 4.36 -8.65
C ASP A 177 -12.57 4.49 -7.53
N ILE A 178 -11.47 3.76 -7.69
CA ILE A 178 -10.36 3.67 -6.73
C ILE A 178 -9.03 3.55 -7.48
N ALA A 179 -8.02 4.27 -6.97
CA ALA A 179 -6.66 4.19 -7.44
C ALA A 179 -5.65 4.32 -6.30
N LEU A 180 -4.47 3.73 -6.49
CA LEU A 180 -3.30 3.91 -5.65
C LEU A 180 -2.24 4.70 -6.42
N LEU A 181 -1.56 5.59 -5.71
CA LEU A 181 -0.37 6.27 -6.21
C LEU A 181 0.84 5.78 -5.43
N HIS A 182 1.83 5.28 -6.15
CA HIS A 182 3.14 4.96 -5.61
C HIS A 182 4.03 6.19 -5.73
N LEU A 183 4.49 6.72 -4.61
CA LEU A 183 5.33 7.92 -4.56
C LEU A 183 6.78 7.57 -4.90
N ALA A 184 7.46 8.45 -5.63
CA ALA A 184 8.87 8.29 -5.99
C ALA A 184 9.79 8.23 -4.76
N PHE A 185 9.41 8.89 -3.68
CA PHE A 185 10.18 8.90 -2.42
C PHE A 185 9.27 8.63 -1.22
N SER A 186 9.85 7.99 -0.19
CA SER A 186 9.17 7.80 1.09
C SER A 186 9.02 9.13 1.82
N VAL A 187 7.84 9.36 2.37
CA VAL A 187 7.57 10.51 3.24
C VAL A 187 7.80 10.13 4.69
N ASN A 188 8.51 10.99 5.42
CA ASN A 188 8.69 10.85 6.86
C ASN A 188 7.45 11.35 7.60
N TYR A 189 6.98 10.55 8.56
CA TYR A 189 5.88 10.96 9.42
C TYR A 189 6.31 12.04 10.40
N SER A 190 5.41 12.98 10.65
CA SER A 190 5.63 14.15 11.49
C SER A 190 4.31 14.55 12.17
N SER A 191 4.30 15.66 12.91
CA SER A 191 3.05 16.20 13.43
C SER A 191 2.11 16.74 12.35
N TYR A 192 2.56 16.88 11.10
CA TYR A 192 1.77 17.36 9.97
C TYR A 192 1.42 16.25 8.98
N ILE A 193 2.12 15.12 9.05
CA ILE A 193 2.00 14.00 8.10
C ILE A 193 1.90 12.70 8.89
N GLN A 194 0.73 12.04 8.82
CA GLN A 194 0.48 10.74 9.43
C GLN A 194 -0.44 9.94 8.50
N PRO A 195 -0.29 8.60 8.42
CA PRO A 195 -1.17 7.78 7.61
C PRO A 195 -2.55 7.65 8.26
N VAL A 196 -3.59 7.52 7.44
CA VAL A 196 -4.93 7.12 7.93
C VAL A 196 -5.03 5.60 8.02
N CYS A 197 -5.80 5.08 8.98
CA CYS A 197 -6.04 3.65 9.05
C CYS A 197 -7.01 3.19 7.95
N LEU A 198 -6.84 1.96 7.48
CA LEU A 198 -7.76 1.31 6.56
C LEU A 198 -8.67 0.33 7.32
N PRO A 199 -9.97 0.26 7.00
CA PRO A 199 -10.91 -0.63 7.66
C PRO A 199 -10.57 -2.11 7.41
N GLU A 200 -11.09 -2.97 8.27
CA GLU A 200 -11.10 -4.41 8.02
C GLU A 200 -12.06 -4.76 6.87
N LYS A 201 -11.74 -5.83 6.14
CA LYS A 201 -12.52 -6.24 4.98
C LYS A 201 -13.97 -6.52 5.35
N GLY A 202 -14.90 -5.90 4.64
CA GLY A 202 -16.34 -6.13 4.80
C GLY A 202 -16.93 -5.58 6.10
N VAL A 203 -16.16 -4.84 6.90
CA VAL A 203 -16.68 -4.11 8.06
C VAL A 203 -17.26 -2.79 7.56
N GLY A 204 -18.56 -2.81 7.27
CA GLY A 204 -19.31 -1.59 6.94
C GLY A 204 -19.57 -0.74 8.19
N MET A 205 -19.53 0.58 8.02
CA MET A 205 -19.95 1.51 9.07
C MET A 205 -21.47 1.45 9.29
N GLN A 206 -21.88 1.58 10.54
CA GLN A 206 -23.30 1.57 10.89
C GLN A 206 -23.99 2.84 10.35
N PRO A 207 -25.22 2.72 9.81
CA PRO A 207 -26.02 3.90 9.50
C PRO A 207 -26.17 4.82 10.72
N GLY A 208 -26.06 6.12 10.51
CA GLY A 208 -26.08 7.12 11.58
C GLY A 208 -24.70 7.46 12.17
N THR A 209 -23.64 6.70 11.85
CA THR A 209 -22.27 7.07 12.24
C THR A 209 -21.89 8.41 11.64
N GLN A 210 -21.28 9.27 12.46
CA GLN A 210 -20.71 10.55 12.04
C GLN A 210 -19.30 10.35 11.51
N CYS A 211 -19.07 10.87 10.32
CA CYS A 211 -17.79 10.78 9.60
C CYS A 211 -17.47 12.17 9.02
N TRP A 212 -16.24 12.36 8.54
CA TRP A 212 -15.79 13.64 8.01
C TRP A 212 -15.18 13.44 6.63
N ALA A 213 -15.58 14.30 5.69
CA ALA A 213 -14.93 14.45 4.40
C ALA A 213 -14.12 15.74 4.40
N THR A 214 -12.91 15.68 3.85
CA THR A 214 -11.95 16.80 3.88
C THR A 214 -11.39 17.09 2.50
N GLY A 215 -10.96 18.32 2.29
CA GLY A 215 -10.18 18.73 1.11
C GLY A 215 -10.48 20.16 0.66
N TRP A 216 -10.10 20.48 -0.58
CA TRP A 216 -10.24 21.83 -1.15
C TRP A 216 -11.26 21.88 -2.29
N GLY A 217 -12.22 20.94 -2.29
CA GLY A 217 -13.29 20.90 -3.26
C GLY A 217 -14.21 22.12 -3.19
N ARG A 218 -14.97 22.36 -4.27
CA ARG A 218 -15.93 23.47 -4.33
C ARG A 218 -17.03 23.31 -3.29
N MET A 219 -17.26 24.38 -2.51
CA MET A 219 -18.31 24.42 -1.49
C MET A 219 -19.71 24.71 -2.04
N ILE A 220 -19.78 25.26 -3.25
CA ILE A 220 -21.01 25.60 -3.98
C ILE A 220 -20.77 25.40 -5.48
N GLU A 221 -21.75 24.84 -6.18
CA GLU A 221 -21.63 24.52 -7.62
C GLU A 221 -21.55 25.77 -8.51
N PHE A 222 -22.19 26.85 -8.08
CA PHE A 222 -22.25 28.14 -8.78
C PHE A 222 -21.64 29.28 -7.94
N GLY A 223 -20.40 29.08 -7.46
CA GLY A 223 -19.63 30.07 -6.69
C GLY A 223 -18.54 30.77 -7.47
N GLU A 224 -17.78 31.64 -6.79
CA GLU A 224 -16.58 32.24 -7.36
C GLU A 224 -15.63 31.17 -7.93
N PRO A 225 -15.01 31.44 -9.09
CA PRO A 225 -14.09 30.50 -9.72
C PRO A 225 -12.83 30.32 -8.87
N GLY A 226 -12.69 29.14 -8.26
CA GLY A 226 -11.47 28.78 -7.54
C GLY A 226 -11.66 27.65 -6.54
N TRP A 227 -10.54 27.14 -6.03
CA TRP A 227 -10.51 26.24 -4.89
C TRP A 227 -10.38 27.06 -3.59
N PRO A 228 -11.12 26.76 -2.51
CA PRO A 228 -10.87 27.36 -1.21
C PRO A 228 -9.38 27.23 -0.87
N PRO A 229 -8.71 28.32 -0.46
CA PRO A 229 -7.27 28.30 -0.24
C PRO A 229 -6.88 27.44 0.97
N TYR A 230 -7.76 27.35 1.96
CA TYR A 230 -7.57 26.57 3.19
C TYR A 230 -8.37 25.27 3.13
N LEU A 231 -7.84 24.23 3.77
CA LEU A 231 -8.46 22.92 3.89
C LEU A 231 -9.81 23.05 4.58
N GLN A 232 -10.84 22.47 3.97
CA GLN A 232 -12.19 22.43 4.53
C GLN A 232 -12.50 21.04 5.07
N GLU A 233 -13.42 20.99 6.02
CA GLU A 233 -13.99 19.76 6.55
C GLU A 233 -15.51 19.84 6.54
N ILE A 234 -16.16 18.70 6.33
CA ILE A 234 -17.61 18.59 6.45
C ILE A 234 -17.99 17.27 7.09
N GLU A 235 -18.87 17.35 8.09
CA GLU A 235 -19.48 16.18 8.70
C GLU A 235 -20.42 15.48 7.71
N GLN A 236 -20.44 14.16 7.73
CA GLN A 236 -21.30 13.29 6.93
C GLN A 236 -21.93 12.26 7.86
N ILE A 237 -23.24 12.07 7.72
CA ILE A 237 -23.93 10.99 8.43
C ILE A 237 -24.09 9.81 7.48
N ILE A 238 -23.60 8.63 7.89
CA ILE A 238 -23.67 7.41 7.07
C ILE A 238 -25.13 7.01 6.84
N LEU A 239 -25.50 6.76 5.58
CA LEU A 239 -26.83 6.33 5.18
C LEU A 239 -26.90 4.82 4.92
N PRO A 240 -28.06 4.19 5.15
CA PRO A 240 -28.33 2.86 4.59
C PRO A 240 -28.26 2.89 3.06
N LEU A 241 -27.60 1.89 2.46
CA LEU A 241 -27.35 1.85 1.01
C LEU A 241 -28.62 2.02 0.17
N LYS A 242 -29.70 1.33 0.55
CA LYS A 242 -31.01 1.42 -0.14
C LYS A 242 -31.58 2.85 -0.11
N LYS A 243 -31.55 3.49 1.06
CA LYS A 243 -32.03 4.87 1.22
C LYS A 243 -31.20 5.83 0.37
N CYS A 244 -29.88 5.61 0.32
CA CYS A 244 -29.00 6.40 -0.53
C CYS A 244 -29.35 6.25 -2.02
N ASP A 245 -29.56 5.01 -2.48
CA ASP A 245 -29.94 4.74 -3.86
C ASP A 245 -31.27 5.40 -4.22
N ASP A 246 -32.30 5.25 -3.38
CA ASP A 246 -33.62 5.88 -3.57
C ASP A 246 -33.48 7.42 -3.71
N MET A 247 -32.65 8.04 -2.87
CA MET A 247 -32.39 9.48 -2.92
C MET A 247 -31.59 9.89 -4.16
N ALA A 248 -30.59 9.10 -4.56
CA ALA A 248 -29.78 9.35 -5.74
C ALA A 248 -30.61 9.23 -7.03
N GLN A 249 -31.43 8.19 -7.14
CA GLN A 249 -32.38 7.97 -8.25
C GLN A 249 -33.34 9.15 -8.39
N LYS A 250 -33.94 9.58 -7.27
CA LYS A 250 -34.84 10.73 -7.24
C LYS A 250 -34.14 12.02 -7.66
N ALA A 251 -32.92 12.26 -7.18
CA ALA A 251 -32.16 13.47 -7.51
C ALA A 251 -31.70 13.51 -8.98
N ALA A 252 -31.35 12.35 -9.55
CA ALA A 252 -30.91 12.23 -10.93
C ALA A 252 -32.07 12.09 -11.94
N ASN A 253 -33.30 11.86 -11.46
CA ASN A 253 -34.46 11.50 -12.28
C ASN A 253 -34.19 10.26 -13.16
N ILE A 254 -33.59 9.23 -12.56
CA ILE A 254 -33.23 7.96 -13.21
C ILE A 254 -33.87 6.81 -12.43
N SER A 255 -34.51 5.86 -13.12
CA SER A 255 -35.20 4.69 -12.51
C SER A 255 -34.33 3.43 -12.46
N GLN A 256 -33.01 3.59 -12.38
CA GLN A 256 -32.03 2.50 -12.33
C GLN A 256 -31.18 2.65 -11.07
N ASN A 257 -30.73 1.54 -10.49
CA ASN A 257 -29.87 1.57 -9.31
C ASN A 257 -28.54 2.28 -9.63
N LEU A 258 -28.30 3.39 -8.95
CA LEU A 258 -27.10 4.21 -9.10
C LEU A 258 -26.05 3.87 -8.04
N VAL A 259 -26.51 3.43 -6.86
CA VAL A 259 -25.66 3.08 -5.73
C VAL A 259 -25.62 1.56 -5.59
N GLN A 260 -24.41 1.01 -5.69
CA GLN A 260 -24.18 -0.44 -5.75
C GLN A 260 -23.34 -0.93 -4.57
N LYS A 261 -23.15 -2.26 -4.49
CA LYS A 261 -22.19 -2.86 -3.56
C LYS A 261 -20.78 -2.31 -3.85
N GLY A 262 -20.02 -2.03 -2.80
CA GLY A 262 -18.72 -1.34 -2.92
C GLY A 262 -18.84 0.18 -2.90
N MET A 263 -19.99 0.72 -2.50
CA MET A 263 -20.19 2.14 -2.22
C MET A 263 -20.68 2.36 -0.79
N VAL A 264 -20.36 3.54 -0.25
CA VAL A 264 -20.89 4.06 1.01
C VAL A 264 -21.42 5.46 0.78
N CYS A 265 -22.42 5.87 1.56
CA CYS A 265 -23.07 7.16 1.38
C CYS A 265 -23.06 8.00 2.64
N GLY A 266 -22.81 9.29 2.45
CA GLY A 266 -22.92 10.33 3.46
C GLY A 266 -24.07 11.28 3.14
N TYR A 267 -24.70 11.81 4.18
CA TYR A 267 -25.73 12.83 4.06
C TYR A 267 -25.29 14.16 4.67
N ASN A 268 -24.98 15.13 3.80
CA ASN A 268 -24.91 16.56 4.12
C ASN A 268 -24.99 17.39 2.80
N LYS A 269 -24.94 18.72 2.89
CA LYS A 269 -25.07 19.65 1.74
C LYS A 269 -23.93 19.53 0.70
N ASN A 270 -22.74 19.09 1.12
CA ASN A 270 -21.55 18.96 0.27
C ASN A 270 -20.90 17.58 0.44
N LYS A 271 -20.10 17.18 -0.54
CA LYS A 271 -19.51 15.82 -0.62
C LYS A 271 -18.08 15.76 -0.11
N GLY A 272 -17.34 16.86 -0.20
CA GLY A 272 -15.89 16.92 0.00
C GLY A 272 -15.14 17.17 -1.31
N ASP A 273 -13.83 16.94 -1.29
CA ASP A 273 -12.92 17.06 -2.43
C ASP A 273 -12.80 15.75 -3.20
N SER A 274 -12.82 15.79 -4.52
CA SER A 274 -12.84 14.58 -5.37
C SER A 274 -11.59 13.73 -5.12
N GLY A 275 -11.75 12.42 -4.89
CA GLY A 275 -10.66 11.53 -4.49
C GLY A 275 -10.19 11.68 -3.03
N GLY A 276 -10.69 12.68 -2.29
CA GLY A 276 -10.40 12.88 -0.88
C GLY A 276 -11.03 11.80 0.03
N PRO A 277 -10.56 11.70 1.28
CA PRO A 277 -11.00 10.66 2.20
C PRO A 277 -12.33 11.01 2.87
N LEU A 278 -13.15 9.98 3.13
CA LEU A 278 -14.20 9.98 4.14
C LEU A 278 -13.72 9.16 5.32
N VAL A 279 -13.55 9.79 6.48
CA VAL A 279 -12.98 9.16 7.68
C VAL A 279 -13.97 9.15 8.82
N CYS A 280 -13.98 8.08 9.60
CA CYS A 280 -14.78 7.95 10.82
C CYS A 280 -13.87 7.58 11.98
N GLU A 281 -14.23 8.01 13.17
CA GLU A 281 -13.52 7.64 14.40
C GLU A 281 -13.98 6.26 14.89
N PHE A 282 -13.02 5.40 15.22
CA PHE A 282 -13.24 4.05 15.72
C PHE A 282 -12.19 3.71 16.78
N HIS A 283 -12.62 3.50 18.03
CA HIS A 283 -11.74 3.22 19.19
C HIS A 283 -10.51 4.15 19.24
N ASP A 284 -10.74 5.46 19.25
CA ASP A 284 -9.71 6.52 19.30
C ASP A 284 -8.74 6.57 18.10
N SER A 285 -9.09 5.90 17.00
CA SER A 285 -8.34 5.92 15.74
C SER A 285 -9.23 6.32 14.57
N TRP A 286 -8.67 7.08 13.64
CA TRP A 286 -9.37 7.51 12.44
C TRP A 286 -9.17 6.54 11.29
N VAL A 287 -10.28 6.04 10.77
CA VAL A 287 -10.33 5.01 9.73
C VAL A 287 -10.96 5.61 8.48
N GLN A 288 -10.32 5.43 7.32
CA GLN A 288 -10.87 5.85 6.04
C GLN A 288 -11.84 4.81 5.50
N VAL A 289 -13.12 5.11 5.59
CA VAL A 289 -14.20 4.21 5.17
C VAL A 289 -14.63 4.47 3.73
N GLY A 290 -14.33 5.66 3.20
CA GLY A 290 -14.73 6.06 1.87
C GLY A 290 -13.70 6.89 1.10
N ILE A 291 -13.89 6.95 -0.22
CA ILE A 291 -13.20 7.86 -1.13
C ILE A 291 -14.26 8.67 -1.87
N VAL A 292 -14.16 10.01 -1.87
CA VAL A 292 -15.12 10.89 -2.56
C VAL A 292 -15.13 10.54 -4.05
N SER A 293 -16.27 10.07 -4.56
CA SER A 293 -16.41 9.60 -5.94
C SER A 293 -17.37 10.48 -6.74
N TRP A 294 -18.66 10.51 -6.37
CA TRP A 294 -19.65 11.27 -7.13
C TRP A 294 -20.84 11.74 -6.29
N GLY A 295 -21.72 12.50 -6.92
CA GLY A 295 -23.06 12.82 -6.44
C GLY A 295 -23.72 13.81 -7.39
N VAL A 296 -25.01 14.06 -7.25
CA VAL A 296 -25.77 14.75 -8.30
C VAL A 296 -25.36 16.23 -8.43
N ARG A 297 -25.07 16.94 -7.33
CA ARG A 297 -24.72 18.39 -7.30
C ARG A 297 -24.05 18.80 -5.98
N CYS A 298 -23.35 19.93 -5.92
CA CYS A 298 -22.81 20.47 -4.66
C CYS A 298 -23.67 21.63 -4.14
N GLY A 299 -23.99 21.64 -2.85
CA GLY A 299 -24.77 22.71 -2.22
C GLY A 299 -26.30 22.56 -2.34
N LEU A 300 -26.80 21.51 -3.00
CA LEU A 300 -28.22 21.16 -2.92
C LEU A 300 -28.52 20.53 -1.55
N LYS A 301 -29.60 20.99 -0.91
CA LYS A 301 -30.15 20.29 0.25
C LYS A 301 -30.70 18.93 -0.21
N GLU A 302 -30.54 17.92 0.64
CA GLU A 302 -31.20 16.61 0.52
C GLU A 302 -30.66 15.64 -0.56
N VAL A 303 -29.45 15.84 -1.09
CA VAL A 303 -28.81 14.90 -2.02
C VAL A 303 -27.70 14.13 -1.31
N PRO A 304 -27.61 12.78 -1.44
CA PRO A 304 -26.53 12.02 -0.83
C PRO A 304 -25.21 12.25 -1.56
N ALA A 305 -24.12 12.22 -0.80
CA ALA A 305 -22.76 12.09 -1.32
C ALA A 305 -22.42 10.60 -1.41
N VAL A 306 -21.88 10.16 -2.56
CA VAL A 306 -21.54 8.75 -2.79
C VAL A 306 -20.02 8.60 -2.85
N TYR A 307 -19.54 7.64 -2.09
CA TYR A 307 -18.14 7.35 -1.89
C TYR A 307 -17.85 5.90 -2.27
N THR A 308 -16.64 5.62 -2.75
CA THR A 308 -16.16 4.24 -2.92
C THR A 308 -15.90 3.63 -1.54
N ASP A 309 -16.46 2.45 -1.24
CA ASP A 309 -16.30 1.77 0.06
C ASP A 309 -14.93 1.11 0.18
N VAL A 310 -14.05 1.67 1.02
CA VAL A 310 -12.67 1.19 1.18
C VAL A 310 -12.61 -0.22 1.74
N SER A 311 -13.55 -0.61 2.61
CA SER A 311 -13.60 -1.96 3.20
C SER A 311 -13.85 -3.03 2.14
N PHE A 312 -14.60 -2.69 1.09
CA PHE A 312 -14.88 -3.58 -0.02
C PHE A 312 -13.63 -3.84 -0.88
N TYR A 313 -12.78 -2.82 -1.08
CA TYR A 313 -11.55 -2.91 -1.88
C TYR A 313 -10.30 -3.23 -1.06
N LYS A 314 -10.42 -3.59 0.22
CA LYS A 314 -9.27 -3.85 1.11
C LYS A 314 -8.27 -4.85 0.52
N ASP A 315 -8.73 -5.98 0.01
CA ASP A 315 -7.87 -7.00 -0.58
C ASP A 315 -7.14 -6.49 -1.82
N TRP A 316 -7.85 -5.73 -2.66
CA TRP A 316 -7.26 -5.12 -3.85
C TRP A 316 -6.14 -4.14 -3.46
N ILE A 317 -6.37 -3.30 -2.44
CA ILE A 317 -5.36 -2.36 -1.92
C ILE A 317 -4.11 -3.12 -1.46
N ILE A 318 -4.28 -4.13 -0.60
CA ILE A 318 -3.17 -4.92 -0.06
C ILE A 318 -2.41 -5.66 -1.16
N ALA A 319 -3.12 -6.29 -2.09
CA ALA A 319 -2.51 -7.02 -3.21
C ALA A 319 -1.69 -6.11 -4.12
N ARG A 320 -2.11 -4.86 -4.33
CA ARG A 320 -1.37 -3.88 -5.15
C ARG A 320 -0.15 -3.33 -4.42
N MET A 321 -0.28 -3.03 -3.14
CA MET A 321 0.85 -2.57 -2.32
C MET A 321 1.95 -3.63 -2.19
N SER A 322 1.59 -4.91 -2.10
CA SER A 322 2.55 -6.02 -1.98
C SER A 322 3.28 -6.37 -3.29
N GLN A 323 2.64 -6.17 -4.44
CA GLN A 323 3.27 -6.40 -5.75
C GLN A 323 4.28 -5.32 -6.13
N ALA A 324 4.02 -4.08 -5.70
CA ALA A 324 4.87 -2.93 -5.99
C ALA A 324 6.01 -2.74 -4.98
N SER A 325 6.03 -3.51 -3.90
CA SER A 325 7.25 -3.72 -3.11
C SER A 325 8.06 -4.80 -3.83
N PRO A 326 9.10 -4.48 -4.64
CA PRO A 326 10.10 -5.50 -4.88
C PRO A 326 10.58 -5.93 -3.50
N LEU A 327 10.64 -7.25 -3.24
CA LEU A 327 11.38 -7.76 -2.08
C LEU A 327 12.60 -6.88 -1.95
N ASP A 328 12.74 -6.19 -0.80
CA ASP A 328 13.89 -5.36 -0.50
C ASP A 328 15.09 -6.07 -1.10
N SER A 329 15.73 -5.44 -2.09
CA SER A 329 16.80 -6.04 -2.88
C SER A 329 17.84 -6.71 -1.95
N VAL A 330 17.98 -6.16 -0.75
CA VAL A 330 18.73 -6.69 0.40
C VAL A 330 18.34 -8.12 0.80
N GLY A 331 17.06 -8.47 0.91
CA GLY A 331 16.60 -9.81 1.28
C GLY A 331 16.93 -10.88 0.24
N PHE A 332 16.80 -10.54 -1.06
CA PHE A 332 17.18 -11.44 -2.14
C PHE A 332 18.70 -11.59 -2.24
N PHE A 333 19.45 -10.50 -2.06
CA PHE A 333 20.92 -10.55 -2.00
C PHE A 333 21.44 -11.30 -0.77
N ILE A 334 20.80 -11.19 0.39
CA ILE A 334 21.16 -11.94 1.61
C ILE A 334 20.85 -13.44 1.42
N LEU A 335 19.69 -13.81 0.87
CA LEU A 335 19.36 -15.20 0.58
C LEU A 335 20.34 -15.80 -0.43
N LEU A 336 20.70 -15.04 -1.46
CA LEU A 336 21.70 -15.45 -2.44
C LEU A 336 23.07 -15.63 -1.78
N LEU A 337 23.56 -14.64 -1.02
CA LEU A 337 24.84 -14.71 -0.29
C LEU A 337 24.90 -15.89 0.70
N CYS A 338 23.83 -16.14 1.46
CA CYS A 338 23.73 -17.27 2.37
C CYS A 338 23.73 -18.64 1.67
N LEU A 339 23.27 -18.72 0.41
CA LEU A 339 23.27 -19.95 -0.39
C LEU A 339 24.60 -20.19 -1.12
N VAL A 340 25.41 -19.16 -1.41
CA VAL A 340 26.73 -19.33 -2.07
C VAL A 340 27.88 -19.53 -1.07
N LEU A 341 27.77 -19.03 0.15
CA LEU A 341 28.81 -19.17 1.19
C LEU A 341 29.14 -20.63 1.61
N PRO A 342 28.21 -21.61 1.63
CA PRO A 342 28.54 -22.99 1.99
C PRO A 342 29.36 -23.74 0.93
N LEU A 343 29.37 -23.28 -0.33
CA LEU A 343 30.05 -23.96 -1.44
C LEU A 343 31.55 -23.64 -1.54
N GLY A 344 32.04 -22.64 -0.77
CA GLY A 344 33.46 -22.25 -0.76
C GLY A 344 34.34 -22.98 0.26
N ILE A 345 33.78 -23.84 1.11
CA ILE A 345 34.52 -24.45 2.25
C ILE A 345 34.87 -25.93 2.03
N LEU A 346 34.29 -26.62 1.03
CA LEU A 346 34.72 -27.99 0.67
C LEU A 346 35.64 -27.97 -0.54
N GLY A 347 36.92 -27.65 -0.33
CA GLY A 347 37.90 -27.63 -1.42
C GLY A 347 39.35 -27.46 -1.00
N THR A 348 39.80 -28.08 0.10
CA THR A 348 41.24 -28.27 0.34
C THR A 348 41.57 -29.76 0.21
N PRO A 349 42.37 -30.18 -0.78
CA PRO A 349 42.91 -31.54 -0.83
C PRO A 349 43.96 -31.70 0.28
N GLY A 350 43.78 -32.72 1.11
CA GLY A 350 44.74 -33.11 2.13
C GLY A 350 46.08 -33.51 1.52
N TYR A 351 47.17 -32.97 2.08
CA TYR A 351 48.53 -33.46 1.86
C TYR A 351 48.69 -34.83 2.53
N PRO A 352 49.21 -35.87 1.83
CA PRO A 352 49.58 -37.11 2.49
C PRO A 352 50.90 -36.96 3.23
N GLY A 353 50.93 -37.52 4.45
CA GLY A 353 52.07 -37.47 5.36
C GLY A 353 53.32 -38.19 4.84
N LEU A 354 54.47 -37.60 5.14
CA LEU A 354 55.77 -38.27 5.11
C LEU A 354 55.95 -39.05 6.41
N GLY A 355 55.90 -40.38 6.31
CA GLY A 355 56.40 -41.31 7.32
C GLY A 355 57.86 -41.72 7.03
N PRO A 356 58.61 -42.21 8.04
CA PRO A 356 60.08 -42.24 8.04
C PRO A 356 60.67 -43.53 7.45
N SER A 357 61.90 -43.48 6.94
CA SER A 357 62.76 -44.66 6.72
C SER A 357 64.23 -44.25 6.65
N CYS A 358 65.07 -44.97 7.39
CA CYS A 358 66.50 -44.73 7.63
C CYS A 358 67.46 -45.55 6.72
N PHE A 359 68.76 -45.22 6.83
CA PHE A 359 69.99 -46.02 6.55
C PHE A 359 70.43 -46.20 5.08
N SER A 360 71.72 -46.19 4.67
CA SER A 360 73.03 -46.19 5.34
C SER A 360 74.17 -45.77 4.37
N VAL A 361 75.24 -45.23 4.98
CA VAL A 361 76.70 -45.15 4.68
C VAL A 361 77.32 -45.91 3.49
N SER A 362 78.32 -45.28 2.83
CA SER A 362 79.60 -45.92 2.48
C SER A 362 80.73 -44.91 2.14
N HIS A 363 81.81 -45.02 2.93
CA HIS A 363 83.23 -44.66 2.77
C HIS A 363 83.72 -43.24 2.49
#